data_AF-A0A926AKY9-F1
#
_entry.id   AF-A0A926AKY9-F1
#
_cell.length_a   1.000
_cell.length_b   1.000
_cell.length_c   1.000
_cell.angle_alpha   90.00
_cell.angle_beta   90.00
_cell.angle_gamma   90.00
#
_symmetry.space_group_name_H-M   'P 1'
#
loop_
_entity.id
_entity.type
_entity.pdbx_description
1 polymer ?
#
loop_
_entity_poly.entity_id
_entity_poly.type
_entity_poly.pdbx_seq_one_letter_code
_entity_poly.pdbx_strand_id
1 'polypeptide(L)'
;MRRINGLLLIASASALVPSIVSCGQEKVPPPKPPTTQLVTERPLPQYAQPMLIKQGKPTLVYLAEGNATLRFVDITANNNELARVLVKPRQIVRIDARRGVMLGDTIIRPGPLPNDHQYGIWLEPEAGDMMRDTTIRLAPQPEKTGSNPR
;
A
#
# COMPACT_ATOMS: atom_id res chain seq x y z
N MET A 1 4.93 -44.76 7.55
CA MET A 1 3.75 -45.21 8.33
C MET A 1 2.50 -44.66 7.67
N ARG A 2 1.65 -45.56 7.15
CA ARG A 2 0.41 -45.26 6.43
C ARG A 2 -0.75 -45.12 7.43
N ARG A 3 -1.63 -44.13 7.26
CA ARG A 3 -3.02 -44.18 7.76
C ARG A 3 -3.96 -43.65 6.69
N ILE A 4 -4.69 -44.60 6.12
CA ILE A 4 -5.90 -44.47 5.29
C ILE A 4 -7.07 -44.58 6.27
N ASN A 5 -8.10 -43.74 6.15
CA ASN A 5 -9.47 -43.89 6.67
C ASN A 5 -10.23 -42.60 6.31
N GLY A 6 -11.45 -42.59 5.79
CA GLY A 6 -12.39 -43.64 5.46
C GLY A 6 -13.56 -42.95 4.76
N LEU A 7 -13.92 -43.51 3.60
CA LEU A 7 -15.01 -43.13 2.74
C LEU A 7 -16.36 -43.48 3.43
N LEU A 8 -17.33 -42.57 3.44
CA LEU A 8 -18.72 -42.93 3.73
C LEU A 8 -19.66 -42.29 2.70
N LEU A 9 -20.12 -43.15 1.78
CA LEU A 9 -21.18 -42.91 0.80
C LEU A 9 -22.54 -43.01 1.51
N ILE A 10 -23.39 -41.99 1.35
CA ILE A 10 -24.83 -42.13 1.60
C ILE A 10 -25.54 -41.63 0.35
N ALA A 11 -26.07 -42.58 -0.43
CA ALA A 11 -26.99 -42.33 -1.52
C ALA A 11 -28.40 -42.23 -0.97
N SER A 12 -29.09 -41.11 -1.18
CA SER A 12 -30.54 -41.02 -1.05
C SER A 12 -31.14 -40.58 -2.38
N ALA A 13 -31.98 -41.45 -2.95
CA ALA A 13 -32.73 -41.20 -4.16
C ALA A 13 -34.14 -40.73 -3.75
N SER A 14 -34.44 -39.46 -3.98
CA SER A 14 -35.79 -38.89 -3.84
C SER A 14 -36.35 -38.62 -5.23
N ALA A 15 -37.40 -39.35 -5.60
CA ALA A 15 -38.18 -39.12 -6.80
C ALA A 15 -39.07 -37.88 -6.61
N LEU A 16 -38.87 -36.85 -7.43
CA LEU A 16 -39.70 -35.65 -7.45
C LEU A 16 -40.43 -35.55 -8.80
N VAL A 17 -41.75 -35.41 -8.69
CA VAL A 17 -42.73 -35.26 -9.78
C VAL A 17 -42.60 -33.86 -10.40
N PRO A 18 -42.53 -33.69 -11.73
CA PRO A 18 -42.59 -32.37 -12.33
C PRO A 18 -44.05 -31.92 -12.54
N SER A 19 -44.50 -30.95 -11.75
CA SER A 19 -45.69 -30.16 -12.04
C SER A 19 -45.37 -29.17 -13.16
N ILE A 20 -46.14 -29.24 -14.25
CA ILE A 20 -46.03 -28.33 -15.40
C ILE A 20 -46.62 -26.98 -14.98
N VAL A 21 -45.77 -26.09 -14.46
CA VAL A 21 -46.13 -24.69 -14.20
C VAL A 21 -46.05 -23.95 -15.53
N SER A 22 -47.21 -23.60 -16.06
CA SER A 22 -47.37 -22.71 -17.21
C SER A 22 -46.89 -21.30 -16.83
N CYS A 23 -45.60 -21.02 -17.05
CA CYS A 23 -45.05 -19.67 -16.93
C CYS A 23 -45.65 -18.80 -18.04
N GLY A 24 -46.58 -17.92 -17.66
CA GLY A 24 -46.87 -16.73 -18.44
C GLY A 24 -45.55 -16.00 -18.72
N GLN A 25 -45.30 -15.67 -19.98
CA GLN A 25 -44.14 -14.89 -20.37
C GLN A 25 -44.26 -13.48 -19.78
N GLU A 26 -43.76 -13.30 -18.57
CA GLU A 26 -43.46 -11.99 -18.04
C GLU A 26 -42.36 -11.39 -18.92
N LYS A 27 -42.69 -10.34 -19.67
CA LYS A 27 -41.73 -9.60 -20.47
C LYS A 27 -40.68 -9.04 -19.52
N VAL A 28 -39.55 -9.74 -19.40
CA VAL A 28 -38.36 -9.25 -18.70
C VAL A 28 -37.99 -7.92 -19.34
N PRO A 29 -38.02 -6.80 -18.60
CA PRO A 29 -37.59 -5.52 -19.14
C PRO A 29 -36.14 -5.65 -19.61
N PRO A 30 -35.78 -5.05 -20.76
CA PRO A 30 -34.45 -5.21 -21.33
C PRO A 30 -33.39 -4.82 -20.29
N PRO A 31 -32.28 -5.58 -20.20
CA PRO A 31 -31.23 -5.30 -19.25
C PRO A 31 -30.72 -3.87 -19.47
N LYS A 32 -30.68 -3.07 -18.38
CA LYS A 32 -30.09 -1.72 -18.43
C LYS A 32 -28.65 -1.83 -18.96
N PRO A 33 -28.23 -0.96 -19.88
CA PRO A 33 -26.87 -1.01 -20.39
C PRO A 33 -25.86 -0.85 -19.23
N PRO A 34 -24.73 -1.57 -19.25
CA PRO A 34 -23.71 -1.47 -18.22
C PRO A 34 -23.14 -0.04 -18.19
N THR A 35 -23.02 0.54 -16.99
CA THR A 35 -22.31 1.80 -16.78
C THR A 35 -20.81 1.53 -16.83
N THR A 36 -20.06 2.21 -17.69
CA THR A 36 -18.59 2.09 -17.75
C THR A 36 -17.95 3.20 -16.94
N GLN A 37 -17.16 2.83 -15.92
CA GLN A 37 -16.36 3.76 -15.14
C GLN A 37 -14.96 3.86 -15.75
N LEU A 38 -14.54 5.06 -16.14
CA LEU A 38 -13.18 5.31 -16.58
C LEU A 38 -12.41 5.95 -15.42
N VAL A 39 -11.48 5.20 -14.83
CA VAL A 39 -10.56 5.69 -13.80
C VAL A 39 -9.28 6.12 -14.51
N THR A 40 -8.93 7.39 -14.41
CA THR A 40 -7.64 7.90 -14.88
C THR A 40 -6.81 8.25 -13.65
N GLU A 41 -5.80 7.44 -13.37
CA GLU A 41 -4.83 7.75 -12.31
C GLU A 41 -3.78 8.72 -12.87
N ARG A 42 -3.57 9.85 -12.20
CA ARG A 42 -2.43 10.73 -12.47
C ARG A 42 -1.59 10.83 -11.20
N PRO A 43 -0.29 10.53 -11.24
CA PRO A 43 0.58 10.79 -10.10
C PRO A 43 0.57 12.29 -9.84
N LEU A 44 0.26 12.69 -8.60
CA LEU A 44 0.51 14.07 -8.20
C LEU A 44 2.01 14.21 -7.97
N PRO A 45 2.66 15.23 -8.52
CA PRO A 45 4.02 15.53 -8.14
C PRO A 45 4.01 16.04 -6.69
N GLN A 46 4.16 15.14 -5.74
CA GLN A 46 4.48 15.49 -4.36
C GLN A 46 5.99 15.72 -4.27
N TYR A 47 6.39 16.98 -4.36
CA TYR A 47 7.74 17.42 -4.04
C TYR A 47 7.90 17.54 -2.53
N ALA A 48 7.71 16.43 -1.81
CA ALA A 48 8.18 16.39 -0.44
C ALA A 48 9.72 16.41 -0.48
N GLN A 49 10.33 17.29 0.32
CA GLN A 49 11.78 17.42 0.39
C GLN A 49 12.30 16.73 1.65
N PRO A 50 13.53 16.18 1.63
CA PRO A 50 14.16 15.67 2.83
C PRO A 50 14.23 16.73 3.93
N MET A 51 13.86 16.37 5.16
CA MET A 51 13.81 17.28 6.30
C MET A 51 14.82 16.87 7.37
N LEU A 52 15.66 17.80 7.81
CA LEU A 52 16.57 17.57 8.93
C LEU A 52 15.76 17.51 10.24
N ILE A 53 15.81 16.37 10.93
CA ILE A 53 15.10 16.14 12.19
C ILE A 53 15.97 16.49 13.39
N LYS A 54 17.25 16.08 13.33
CA LYS A 54 18.17 16.27 14.44
C LYS A 54 19.60 16.39 13.94
N GLN A 55 20.36 17.30 14.54
CA GLN A 55 21.77 17.52 14.26
C GLN A 55 22.56 17.73 15.56
N GLY A 56 23.82 17.29 15.57
CA GLY A 56 24.76 17.61 16.63
C GLY A 56 25.89 16.60 16.76
N LYS A 57 26.65 16.70 17.86
CA LYS A 57 27.66 15.71 18.23
C LYS A 57 26.99 14.42 18.71
N PRO A 58 27.63 13.25 18.55
CA PRO A 58 27.14 12.01 19.15
C PRO A 58 27.15 12.15 20.70
N THR A 59 26.17 11.61 21.43
CA THR A 59 25.11 10.70 20.98
C THR A 59 23.85 11.46 20.52
N LEU A 60 23.35 11.13 19.32
CA LEU A 60 22.04 11.59 18.85
C LEU A 60 21.01 10.49 19.04
N VAL A 61 19.85 10.83 19.60
CA VAL A 61 18.72 9.90 19.79
C VAL A 61 17.45 10.53 19.25
N TYR A 62 16.67 9.75 18.51
CA TYR A 62 15.36 10.15 17.98
C TYR A 62 14.37 8.99 18.09
N LEU A 63 13.10 9.30 18.37
CA LEU A 63 11.99 8.36 18.37
C LEU A 63 11.20 8.57 17.09
N ALA A 64 11.14 7.55 16.23
CA ALA A 64 10.31 7.62 15.03
C ALA A 64 8.84 7.73 15.42
N GLU A 65 8.16 8.79 14.98
CA GLU A 65 6.74 9.01 15.30
C GLU A 65 5.82 8.11 14.47
N GLY A 66 6.23 7.80 13.23
CA GLY A 66 5.50 6.96 12.29
C GLY A 66 6.41 6.06 11.46
N ASN A 67 5.85 5.43 10.44
CA ASN A 67 6.65 4.78 9.40
C ASN A 67 7.35 5.87 8.59
N ALA A 68 8.66 5.75 8.45
CA ALA A 68 9.46 6.77 7.77
C ALA A 68 10.76 6.16 7.26
N THR A 69 11.27 6.69 6.14
CA THR A 69 12.65 6.43 5.75
C THR A 69 13.54 7.47 6.42
N LEU A 70 14.48 7.03 7.25
CA LEU A 70 15.47 7.91 7.86
C LEU A 70 16.82 7.74 7.17
N ARG A 71 17.48 8.87 6.90
CA ARG A 71 18.86 8.93 6.42
C ARG A 71 19.76 9.52 7.50
N PHE A 72 20.85 8.83 7.80
CA PHE A 72 21.86 9.24 8.77
C PHE A 72 23.08 9.75 8.01
N VAL A 73 23.56 10.95 8.33
CA VAL A 73 24.69 11.57 7.64
C VAL A 73 25.74 12.10 8.59
N ASP A 74 26.98 12.11 8.14
CA ASP A 74 28.07 12.87 8.71
C ASP A 74 28.14 14.23 8.01
N ILE A 75 27.72 15.27 8.73
CA ILE A 75 27.63 16.63 8.19
C ILE A 75 29.02 17.22 8.02
N THR A 76 29.94 16.92 8.94
CA THR A 76 31.33 17.39 8.88
C THR A 76 32.07 16.81 7.68
N ALA A 77 31.77 15.56 7.31
CA ALA A 77 32.33 14.90 6.14
C ALA A 77 31.51 15.15 4.85
N ASN A 78 31.16 16.41 4.55
CA ASN A 78 30.41 16.79 3.34
C ASN A 78 29.06 16.07 3.17
N ASN A 79 28.30 15.88 4.27
CA ASN A 79 27.04 15.14 4.28
C ASN A 79 27.18 13.68 3.79
N ASN A 80 28.29 13.02 4.09
CA ASN A 80 28.50 11.61 3.76
C ASN A 80 27.41 10.73 4.40
N GLU A 81 26.74 9.91 3.59
CA GLU A 81 25.67 9.04 4.07
C GLU A 81 26.27 7.86 4.85
N LEU A 82 25.84 7.71 6.11
CA LEU A 82 26.25 6.61 6.98
C LEU A 82 25.34 5.39 6.79
N ALA A 83 24.03 5.65 6.69
CA ALA A 83 23.01 4.64 6.47
C ALA A 83 21.68 5.30 6.05
N ARG A 84 20.80 4.50 5.43
CA ARG A 84 19.41 4.85 5.14
C ARG A 84 18.53 3.64 5.40
N VAL A 85 17.42 3.82 6.11
CA VAL A 85 16.58 2.70 6.56
C VAL A 85 15.13 3.11 6.77
N LEU A 86 14.21 2.20 6.46
CA LEU A 86 12.81 2.30 6.84
C LEU A 86 12.66 1.94 8.33
N VAL A 87 12.16 2.88 9.13
CA VAL A 87 11.90 2.68 10.56
C VAL A 87 10.42 2.46 10.82
N LYS A 88 10.14 1.65 11.84
CA LYS A 88 8.77 1.42 12.33
C LYS A 88 8.35 2.54 13.29
N PRO A 89 7.04 2.75 13.51
CA PRO A 89 6.56 3.72 14.47
C PRO A 89 7.06 3.35 15.86
N ARG A 90 7.39 4.37 16.66
CA ARG A 90 7.91 4.26 18.03
C ARG A 90 9.25 3.50 18.14
N GLN A 91 9.97 3.35 17.03
CA GLN A 91 11.32 2.79 17.05
C GLN A 91 12.33 3.87 17.42
N ILE A 92 13.20 3.58 18.38
CA ILE A 92 14.30 4.47 18.77
C ILE A 92 15.46 4.27 17.80
N VAL A 93 15.97 5.36 17.26
CA VAL A 93 17.21 5.38 16.48
C VAL A 93 18.28 6.19 17.20
N ARG A 94 19.53 5.76 17.07
CA ARG A 94 20.66 6.39 17.73
C ARG A 94 21.89 6.45 16.82
N ILE A 95 22.60 7.57 16.86
CA ILE A 95 23.98 7.68 16.37
C ILE A 95 24.88 7.79 17.61
N ASP A 96 25.77 6.82 17.81
CA ASP A 96 26.71 6.73 18.91
C ASP A 96 28.14 6.66 18.36
N ALA A 97 29.07 7.40 18.95
CA ALA A 97 30.44 7.45 18.44
C ALA A 97 31.20 6.13 18.60
N ARG A 98 30.88 5.34 19.63
CA ARG A 98 31.58 4.08 19.91
C ARG A 98 30.96 2.93 19.12
N ARG A 99 29.63 2.89 19.05
CA ARG A 99 28.87 1.76 18.48
C ARG A 99 28.46 1.98 17.02
N GLY A 100 28.32 3.22 16.57
CA GLY A 100 27.84 3.58 15.24
C GLY A 100 26.34 3.91 15.22
N VAL A 101 25.67 3.60 14.11
CA VAL A 101 24.23 3.86 13.94
C VAL A 101 23.42 2.64 14.35
N MET A 102 22.39 2.87 15.16
CA MET A 102 21.59 1.83 15.80
C MET A 102 20.09 2.06 15.67
N LEU A 103 19.35 0.96 15.51
CA LEU A 103 17.88 0.86 15.57
C LEU A 103 17.51 -0.03 16.76
N GLY A 104 17.07 0.57 17.86
CA GLY A 104 16.96 -0.13 19.15
C GLY A 104 18.31 -0.76 19.53
N ASP A 105 18.34 -2.08 19.65
CA ASP A 105 19.55 -2.85 19.97
C ASP A 105 20.34 -3.31 18.74
N THR A 106 19.80 -3.13 17.54
CA THR A 106 20.43 -3.57 16.29
C THR A 106 21.38 -2.49 15.76
N ILE A 107 22.62 -2.87 15.47
CA ILE A 107 23.59 -1.98 14.81
C ILE A 107 23.39 -2.10 13.30
N ILE A 108 23.06 -0.99 12.64
CA ILE A 108 22.89 -0.94 11.18
C ILE A 108 24.15 -0.41 10.46
N ARG A 109 24.97 0.38 11.17
CA ARG A 109 26.29 0.80 10.71
C ARG A 109 27.25 0.69 11.90
N PRO A 110 28.24 -0.21 11.87
CA PRO A 110 29.21 -0.30 12.97
C PRO A 110 30.06 0.96 13.05
N GLY A 111 30.40 1.36 14.28
CA GLY A 111 31.41 2.37 14.57
C GLY A 111 32.84 1.80 14.56
N PRO A 112 33.82 2.53 15.12
CA PRO A 112 33.68 3.85 15.74
C PRO A 112 33.44 4.96 14.70
N LEU A 113 32.67 5.97 15.11
CA LEU A 113 32.48 7.21 14.35
C LEU A 113 33.33 8.33 15.00
N PRO A 114 33.87 9.27 14.23
CA PRO A 114 34.60 10.42 14.76
C PRO A 114 33.82 11.21 15.83
N ASN A 115 34.40 11.43 17.00
CA ASN A 115 33.73 12.12 18.11
C ASN A 115 33.64 13.65 17.91
N ASP A 116 34.50 14.20 17.07
CA ASP A 116 34.60 15.63 16.76
C ASP A 116 33.67 16.05 15.62
N HIS A 117 33.08 15.10 14.89
CA HIS A 117 32.15 15.35 13.81
C HIS A 117 30.74 15.70 14.30
N GLN A 118 30.00 16.39 13.43
CA GLN A 118 28.56 16.60 13.57
C GLN A 118 27.81 15.60 12.69
N TYR A 119 26.76 15.01 13.24
CA TYR A 119 25.89 14.08 12.55
C TYR A 119 24.49 14.65 12.39
N GLY A 120 23.77 14.15 11.40
CA GLY A 120 22.40 14.51 11.08
C GLY A 120 21.51 13.28 10.92
N ILE A 121 20.27 13.40 11.37
CA ILE A 121 19.17 12.47 11.08
C ILE A 121 18.17 13.22 10.20
N TRP A 122 17.99 12.73 8.98
CA TRP A 122 17.09 13.29 7.98
C TRP A 122 15.89 12.36 7.79
N LEU A 123 14.71 12.96 7.67
CA LEU A 123 13.49 12.30 7.22
C LEU A 123 13.44 12.37 5.70
N GLU A 124 13.40 11.23 5.05
CA GLU A 124 13.22 11.12 3.61
C GLU A 124 11.72 10.96 3.28
N PRO A 125 11.22 11.68 2.28
CA PRO A 125 9.84 11.55 1.83
C PRO A 125 9.60 10.18 1.17
N GLU A 126 8.45 9.58 1.43
CA GLU A 126 7.97 8.47 0.58
C GLU A 126 7.52 9.06 -0.77
N ALA A 127 7.99 8.47 -1.86
CA ALA A 127 7.59 8.91 -3.19
C ALA A 127 6.15 8.45 -3.48
N GLY A 128 5.20 9.38 -3.34
CA GLY A 128 3.99 9.42 -4.16
C GLY A 128 2.65 9.23 -3.44
N ASP A 129 1.91 10.32 -3.25
CA ASP A 129 0.45 10.27 -3.35
C ASP A 129 0.00 10.25 -4.81
N MET A 130 -0.94 9.36 -5.12
CA MET A 130 -1.61 9.29 -6.42
C MET A 130 -2.96 10.03 -6.35
N MET A 131 -3.25 10.91 -7.31
CA MET A 131 -4.61 11.44 -7.49
C MET A 131 -5.37 10.53 -8.42
N ARG A 132 -6.49 10.00 -7.93
CA ARG A 132 -7.44 9.24 -8.73
C ARG A 132 -8.50 10.19 -9.27
N ASP A 133 -8.47 10.43 -10.58
CA ASP A 133 -9.56 11.11 -11.26
C ASP A 133 -10.57 10.06 -11.77
N THR A 134 -11.82 10.18 -11.34
CA THR A 134 -12.87 9.21 -11.65
C THR A 134 -13.94 9.90 -12.48
N THR A 135 -14.02 9.56 -13.76
CA THR A 135 -15.10 10.03 -14.63
C THR A 135 -16.08 8.89 -14.88
N ILE A 136 -17.34 9.10 -14.49
CA ILE A 136 -18.44 8.16 -14.78
C ILE A 136 -19.04 8.55 -16.14
N ARG A 137 -18.99 7.65 -17.12
CA ARG A 137 -19.69 7.84 -18.40
C ARG A 137 -20.91 6.94 -18.44
N LEU A 138 -22.08 7.54 -18.64
CA LEU A 138 -23.31 6.81 -18.95
C LEU A 138 -23.18 6.22 -20.36
N ALA A 139 -23.57 4.96 -20.54
CA ALA A 139 -23.61 4.34 -21.86
C ALA A 139 -24.60 5.10 -22.79
N PRO A 140 -24.34 5.15 -24.10
CA PRO A 140 -25.32 5.66 -25.07
C PRO A 140 -26.64 4.91 -24.91
N GLN A 141 -27.75 5.64 -24.83
CA GLN A 141 -29.08 5.04 -24.79
C GLN A 141 -29.31 4.27 -26.11
N PRO A 142 -29.82 3.02 -26.06
CA PRO A 142 -30.16 2.31 -27.29
C PRO A 142 -31.18 3.14 -28.07
N GLU A 143 -30.84 3.43 -29.32
CA GLU A 143 -31.65 4.22 -30.23
C GLU A 143 -33.04 3.58 -30.32
N LYS A 144 -34.11 4.33 -30.01
CA LYS A 144 -35.48 3.85 -30.23
C LYS A 144 -35.69 3.75 -31.74
N THR A 145 -35.40 2.58 -32.32
CA THR A 145 -35.77 2.29 -33.70
C THR A 145 -37.29 2.33 -33.79
N GLY A 146 -37.83 3.40 -34.37
CA GLY A 146 -39.25 3.61 -34.54
C GLY A 146 -39.84 2.53 -35.43
N SER A 147 -40.58 1.59 -34.83
CA SER A 147 -41.50 0.74 -35.57
C SER A 147 -42.72 1.58 -35.93
N ASN A 148 -42.75 2.12 -37.15
CA ASN A 148 -43.97 2.70 -37.71
C ASN A 148 -44.85 1.54 -38.21
N PRO A 149 -46.02 1.25 -37.61
CA PRO A 149 -46.94 0.29 -38.19
C PRO A 149 -47.58 0.90 -39.45
N ARG A 150 -47.62 0.09 -40.51
CA ARG A 150 -48.25 0.43 -41.80
C ARG A 150 -49.73 0.70 -41.68
#